data_AF-A0A437C576-F1
#
_entry.id   AF-A0A437C576-F1
#
_cell.length_a   1.000
_cell.length_b   1.000
_cell.length_c   1.000
_cell.angle_alpha   90.00
_cell.angle_beta   90.00
_cell.angle_gamma   90.00
#
_symmetry.space_group_name_H-M   'P 1'
#
loop_
_entity.id
_entity.type
_entity.pdbx_description
1 polymer ?
#
loop_
_entity_poly.entity_id
_entity_poly.type
_entity_poly.pdbx_seq_one_letter_code
_entity_poly.pdbx_strand_id
1 'polypeptide(L)' 'MVAVFSGRSLGDPEFSQEQLLYCRVGIGFHLQILPGGSVRGVHRPNQYCWVKLFSIRPGLVAIRGLRSGLFLCMSREGRA' A
#
# COMPACT_ATOMS: atom_id res chain seq x y z
N MET A 1 5.26 -1.87 8.46
CA MET A 1 4.67 -2.90 7.59
C MET A 1 5.72 -3.26 6.56
N VAL A 2 6.38 -4.42 6.70
CA VAL A 2 7.36 -4.89 5.70
C VAL A 2 6.57 -5.66 4.67
N ALA A 3 6.47 -5.11 3.47
CA ALA A 3 5.99 -5.85 2.33
C ALA A 3 7.23 -6.35 1.58
N VAL A 4 7.53 -7.65 1.76
CA VAL A 4 8.62 -8.30 1.02
C VAL A 4 8.10 -8.58 -0.37
N PHE A 5 8.59 -7.84 -1.36
CA PHE A 5 8.34 -8.13 -2.76
C PHE A 5 9.60 -8.73 -3.37
N SER A 6 9.45 -9.87 -4.04
CA SER A 6 10.42 -10.36 -5.00
C SER A 6 10.38 -9.44 -6.24
N GLY A 7 11.00 -8.26 -6.14
CA GLY A 7 11.04 -7.30 -7.23
C GLY A 7 11.93 -7.79 -8.37
N ARG A 8 11.36 -7.97 -9.57
CA ARG A 8 12.12 -7.99 -10.82
C ARG A 8 12.59 -6.57 -11.15
N SER A 9 13.73 -6.47 -11.82
CA SER A 9 14.52 -5.27 -12.12
C SER A 9 13.73 -4.15 -12.82
N LEU A 10 14.14 -2.90 -12.53
CA LEU A 10 13.79 -1.70 -13.31
C LEU A 10 14.18 -1.93 -14.77
N GLY A 11 13.20 -2.04 -15.67
CA GLY A 11 13.44 -2.21 -17.11
C GLY A 11 12.25 -2.69 -17.92
N ASP A 12 11.30 -3.40 -17.29
CA ASP A 12 10.14 -3.95 -18.00
C ASP A 12 8.93 -3.00 -17.95
N PRO A 13 8.14 -2.91 -19.05
CA PRO A 13 7.04 -1.96 -19.18
C PRO A 13 5.99 -2.14 -18.09
N GLU A 14 5.50 -0.99 -17.65
CA GLU A 14 4.66 -0.67 -16.51
C GLU A 14 3.38 -1.54 -16.34
N PHE A 15 3.52 -2.79 -15.89
CA PHE A 15 2.39 -3.50 -15.26
C PHE A 15 2.09 -2.85 -13.91
N SER A 16 1.33 -1.75 -13.99
CA SER A 16 0.73 -1.05 -12.86
C SER A 16 -0.33 -1.91 -12.19
N GLN A 17 0.06 -3.00 -11.54
CA GLN A 17 -0.92 -3.83 -10.86
C GLN A 17 -1.45 -3.08 -9.63
N GLU A 18 -2.69 -2.64 -9.77
CA GLU A 18 -3.55 -2.30 -8.65
C GLU A 18 -3.69 -3.54 -7.77
N GLN A 19 -3.38 -3.40 -6.48
CA GLN A 19 -3.38 -4.53 -5.57
C GLN A 19 -3.96 -4.17 -4.22
N LEU A 20 -4.30 -5.20 -3.44
CA LEU A 20 -4.72 -5.08 -2.05
C LEU A 20 -3.57 -5.53 -1.15
N LEU A 21 -3.24 -4.73 -0.14
CA LEU A 21 -2.32 -5.14 0.92
C LEU A 21 -3.11 -5.77 2.07
N TYR A 22 -2.93 -7.07 2.26
CA TYR A 22 -3.65 -7.86 3.26
C TYR A 22 -2.75 -8.18 4.46
N CYS A 23 -3.19 -7.77 5.64
CA CYS A 23 -2.64 -8.16 6.92
C CYS A 23 -3.37 -9.40 7.43
N ARG A 24 -2.63 -10.48 7.70
CA ARG A 24 -3.17 -11.77 8.16
C ARG A 24 -3.43 -11.83 9.67
N VAL A 25 -3.17 -10.76 10.42
CA VAL A 25 -3.33 -10.75 11.88
C VAL A 25 -4.82 -10.80 12.26
N GLY A 26 -5.15 -11.62 13.25
CA GLY A 26 -6.52 -11.79 13.73
C GLY A 26 -7.45 -12.35 12.66
N ILE A 27 -8.57 -11.67 12.42
CA ILE A 27 -9.58 -12.04 11.41
C ILE A 27 -9.28 -11.47 10.01
N GLY A 28 -8.09 -10.89 9.81
CA GLY A 28 -7.64 -10.38 8.52
C GLY A 28 -8.11 -8.97 8.20
N PHE A 29 -7.22 -8.16 7.62
CA PHE A 29 -7.51 -6.75 7.31
C PHE A 29 -6.87 -6.34 5.98
N HIS A 30 -7.60 -5.59 5.17
CA HIS A 30 -7.05 -4.86 4.03
C HIS A 30 -6.64 -3.45 4.46
N LEU A 31 -5.46 -3.01 4.04
CA LEU A 31 -5.01 -1.64 4.24
C LEU A 31 -5.93 -0.67 3.48
N GLN A 32 -6.39 0.37 4.17
CA GLN A 32 -7.26 1.41 3.63
C GLN A 32 -6.62 2.78 3.83
N ILE A 33 -6.57 3.59 2.76
CA ILE A 33 -6.09 4.98 2.80
C ILE A 33 -7.24 5.91 2.42
N LEU A 34 -7.78 6.63 3.40
CA LEU A 34 -8.95 7.50 3.19
C LEU A 34 -8.54 8.87 2.62
N PRO A 35 -9.44 9.59 1.92
CA PRO A 35 -9.17 10.93 1.40
C PRO A 35 -8.78 11.97 2.47
N GLY A 36 -9.22 11.77 3.72
CA GLY A 36 -8.83 12.60 4.86
C GLY A 36 -7.45 12.30 5.46
N GLY A 37 -6.66 11.41 4.83
CA GLY A 37 -5.32 11.04 5.28
C GLY A 37 -5.26 9.94 6.34
N SER A 38 -6.38 9.55 6.95
CA SER A 38 -6.39 8.44 7.90
C SER A 38 -6.10 7.10 7.22
N VAL A 39 -5.24 6.31 7.86
CA VAL A 39 -4.91 4.94 7.46
C VAL A 39 -5.51 3.94 8.45
N ARG A 40 -6.16 2.89 7.96
CA ARG A 40 -6.77 1.85 8.82
C ARG A 40 -6.84 0.49 8.14
N GLY A 41 -7.22 -0.53 8.89
CA GLY A 41 -7.55 -1.86 8.37
C GLY A 41 -9.06 -2.07 8.27
N VAL A 42 -9.54 -2.74 7.21
CA VAL A 42 -10.95 -3.16 7.08
C VAL A 42 -11.04 -4.63 6.66
N HIS A 43 -12.04 -5.36 7.18
CA HIS A 43 -12.21 -6.79 6.86
C HIS A 43 -12.66 -7.05 5.42
N ARG A 44 -13.61 -6.25 4.94
CA ARG A 44 -14.09 -6.31 3.56
C ARG A 44 -13.44 -5.18 2.77
N PRO A 45 -12.73 -5.47 1.67
CA PRO A 45 -12.10 -4.43 0.88
C PRO A 45 -13.15 -3.50 0.28
N ASN A 46 -12.78 -2.24 0.14
CA ASN A 46 -13.58 -1.23 -0.55
C ASN A 46 -12.68 -0.40 -1.48
N GLN A 47 -13.27 0.58 -2.14
CA GLN A 47 -12.58 1.40 -3.13
C GLN A 47 -11.28 2.05 -2.60
N TYR A 48 -11.19 2.37 -1.31
CA TYR A 48 -10.01 3.00 -0.71
C TYR A 48 -8.90 2.01 -0.28
N CYS A 49 -9.09 0.71 -0.54
CA CYS A 49 -8.12 -0.33 -0.22
C CYS A 49 -7.15 -0.65 -1.37
N TRP A 50 -7.49 -0.20 -2.58
CA TRP A 50 -6.68 -0.43 -3.76
C TRP A 50 -5.49 0.51 -3.80
N VAL A 51 -4.30 -0.06 -3.93
CA VAL A 51 -3.04 0.67 -3.95
C VAL A 51 -2.20 0.33 -5.18
N LYS A 52 -1.36 1.28 -5.60
CA LYS A 52 -0.27 1.07 -6.55
C LYS A 52 1.06 1.20 -5.82
N LEU A 53 1.97 0.29 -6.11
CA LEU A 53 3.32 0.30 -5.58
C LEU A 53 4.30 0.81 -6.62
N PHE A 54 5.23 1.64 -6.17
CA PHE A 54 6.30 2.20 -6.99
C PHE A 54 7.63 1.77 -6.40
N SER A 55 8.40 0.98 -7.14
CA SER A 55 9.78 0.67 -6.76
C SER A 55 10.62 1.93 -6.94
N ILE A 56 11.18 2.43 -5.85
CA ILE A 56 12.09 3.59 -5.87
C ILE A 56 13.53 3.10 -6.06
N ARG A 57 13.89 2.04 -5.34
CA ARG A 57 15.16 1.31 -5.43
C ARG A 57 14.96 -0.08 -4.79
N PRO A 58 15.87 -1.04 -4.99
CA PRO A 58 15.72 -2.37 -4.39
C PRO A 58 15.43 -2.30 -2.88
N GLY A 59 14.34 -2.96 -2.46
CA GLY A 59 13.88 -2.96 -1.06
C GLY A 59 13.15 -1.70 -0.58
N LEU A 60 12.99 -0.66 -1.42
CA LEU A 60 12.24 0.56 -1.09
C LEU A 60 11.09 0.78 -2.06
N VAL A 61 9.88 0.81 -1.53
CA VAL A 61 8.66 1.06 -2.28
C VAL A 61 7.90 2.26 -1.74
N ALA A 62 7.30 3.05 -2.63
CA ALA A 62 6.24 3.98 -2.27
C ALA A 62 4.88 3.30 -2.52
N ILE A 63 3.92 3.53 -1.62
CA ILE A 63 2.57 2.96 -1.71
C ILE A 63 1.60 4.13 -1.86
N ARG A 64 0.83 4.15 -2.95
CA ARG A 64 -0.19 5.18 -3.21
C ARG A 64 -1.58 4.57 -3.20
N GLY A 65 -2.51 5.16 -2.46
CA GLY A 65 -3.93 4.84 -2.57
C GLY A 65 -4.49 5.34 -3.89
N LEU A 66 -5.08 4.45 -4.68
CA LEU A 66 -5.59 4.83 -6.02
C LEU A 66 -6.77 5.78 -5.93
N ARG A 67 -7.68 5.55 -4.98
CA ARG A 67 -8.89 6.37 -4.82
C ARG A 67 -8.70 7.63 -4.01
N SER A 68 -7.78 7.65 -3.04
CA SER A 68 -7.43 8.85 -2.28
C SER A 68 -6.39 9.71 -3.01
N GLY A 69 -5.57 9.11 -3.87
CA GLY A 69 -4.44 9.77 -4.50
C GLY A 69 -3.24 10.02 -3.55
N LEU A 70 -3.39 9.69 -2.27
CA LEU A 70 -2.41 9.94 -1.21
C LEU A 70 -1.37 8.82 -1.13
N PHE A 71 -0.16 9.16 -0.67
CA PHE A 71 0.87 8.20 -0.35
C PHE A 71 0.78 7.78 1.12
N LEU A 72 1.06 6.51 1.40
CA LEU A 72 1.22 6.01 2.76
C LEU A 72 2.50 6.60 3.35
N CYS A 73 2.37 7.27 4.49
CA CYS A 73 3.49 7.82 5.24
C CYS A 73 3.46 7.31 6.68
N MET A 74 4.57 7.48 7.39
CA MET A 74 4.67 7.21 8.81
C MET A 74 5.34 8.41 9.47
N SER A 75 4.69 8.96 10.48
CA SER A 75 5.22 10.03 11.34
C SER A 75 6.43 9.55 12.14
N ARG A 76 7.17 10.50 12.75
CA ARG A 76 8.33 10.20 13.59
C ARG A 76 7.95 9.34 14.81
N GLU A 77 6.70 9.47 15.27
CA GLU A 77 6.15 8.69 16.38
C GLU A 77 5.65 7.30 15.96
N GLY A 78 5.81 6.93 14.68
CA GLY A 78 5.40 5.63 14.16
C GLY A 78 3.92 5.52 13.79
N ARG A 79 3.18 6.63 13.78
CA ARG A 79 1.76 6.66 13.34
C ARG A 79 1.66 6.80 11.84
N ALA A 80 0.78 6.00 11.22
CA ALA A 80 0.40 6.10 9.83
C ALA A 80 -0.93 6.85 9.67
#